data_AF-A0A8H7TRC4-F1
#
_entry.id   AF-A0A8H7TRC4-F1
#
_cell.length_a   1.000
_cell.length_b   1.000
_cell.length_c   1.000
_cell.angle_alpha   90.00
_cell.angle_beta   90.00
_cell.angle_gamma   90.00
#
_symmetry.space_group_name_H-M   'P 1'
#
loop_
_entity.id
_entity.type
_entity.pdbx_description
1 polymer ?
#
loop_
_entity_poly.entity_id
_entity_poly.type
_entity_poly.pdbx_seq_one_letter_code
_entity_poly.pdbx_strand_id
1 'polypeptide(L)'
;MLPSGLTGALWAMAITPLVFAQTQKDNTRVWAVIAYVHHGESVPELTTRPAVLTPEGAQQMARQGAAFRSRYLNETSSSGGNSTTNSTGLAPIYDMQLAALDNSKLTVMAAEEEASVGSALAFLQGLYPPVTQEYSILAGGDEIAHNFARNSSGLVDYPLGGYQYPKLQVPATSDRNSPR
;
A
#
# COMPACT_ATOMS: atom_id res chain seq x y z
N MET A 1 -66.93 21.82 -44.45
CA MET A 1 -67.25 21.06 -43.22
C MET A 1 -66.32 19.86 -43.19
N LEU A 2 -65.27 19.90 -42.36
CA LEU A 2 -64.24 18.85 -42.29
C LEU A 2 -64.77 17.63 -41.51
N PRO A 3 -64.48 16.38 -41.93
CA PRO A 3 -64.69 15.22 -41.09
C PRO A 3 -63.51 14.99 -40.14
N SER A 4 -63.86 14.66 -38.90
CA SER A 4 -63.04 14.55 -37.71
C SER A 4 -62.26 13.22 -37.60
N GLY A 5 -60.93 13.37 -37.58
CA GLY A 5 -59.94 12.70 -36.72
C GLY A 5 -60.11 11.24 -36.28
N LEU A 6 -59.38 10.34 -36.95
CA LEU A 6 -58.79 9.13 -36.38
C LEU A 6 -57.83 9.50 -35.24
N THR A 7 -57.95 8.84 -34.07
CA THR A 7 -56.86 8.84 -33.08
C THR A 7 -56.65 7.41 -32.58
N GLY A 8 -55.70 6.70 -33.19
CA GLY A 8 -55.19 5.43 -32.70
C GLY A 8 -54.12 5.68 -31.63
N ALA A 9 -54.30 5.08 -30.45
CA ALA A 9 -53.31 5.14 -29.37
C ALA A 9 -52.13 4.21 -29.69
N LEU A 10 -50.95 4.79 -29.89
CA LEU A 10 -49.71 4.09 -30.20
C LEU A 10 -48.93 3.89 -28.88
N TRP A 11 -48.91 2.66 -28.36
CA TRP A 11 -48.11 2.30 -27.19
C TRP A 11 -46.63 2.19 -27.61
N ALA A 12 -45.80 3.11 -27.14
CA ALA A 12 -44.35 3.04 -27.32
C ALA A 12 -43.73 2.15 -26.24
N MET A 13 -43.24 0.97 -26.64
CA MET A 13 -42.48 0.07 -25.77
C MET A 13 -41.01 0.48 -25.79
N ALA A 14 -40.55 1.14 -24.72
CA ALA A 14 -39.15 1.52 -24.57
C ALA A 14 -38.30 0.30 -24.22
N ILE A 15 -37.42 -0.12 -25.14
CA ILE A 15 -36.42 -1.17 -24.89
C ILE A 15 -35.20 -0.47 -24.27
N THR A 16 -34.95 -0.70 -23.00
CA THR A 16 -33.68 -0.30 -22.36
C THR A 16 -32.62 -1.36 -22.66
N PRO A 17 -31.45 -1.00 -23.23
CA PRO A 17 -30.39 -1.97 -23.43
C PRO A 17 -29.80 -2.36 -22.06
N LEU A 18 -29.88 -3.63 -21.71
CA LEU A 18 -29.04 -4.22 -20.67
C LEU A 18 -27.59 -4.22 -21.21
N VAL A 19 -26.78 -3.29 -20.72
CA VAL A 19 -25.34 -3.31 -20.95
C VAL A 19 -24.73 -4.36 -20.01
N PHE A 20 -24.26 -5.47 -20.57
CA PHE A 20 -23.37 -6.38 -19.86
C PHE A 20 -21.97 -5.79 -19.90
N ALA A 21 -21.45 -5.32 -18.76
CA ALA A 21 -20.04 -4.99 -18.63
C ALA A 21 -19.23 -6.28 -18.79
N GLN A 22 -18.48 -6.39 -19.89
CA GLN A 22 -17.54 -7.51 -20.06
C GLN A 22 -16.29 -7.20 -19.23
N THR A 23 -16.03 -8.00 -18.19
CA THR A 23 -14.73 -8.00 -17.51
C THR A 23 -13.68 -8.50 -18.49
N GLN A 24 -13.02 -7.58 -19.18
CA GLN A 24 -11.83 -7.90 -19.95
C GLN A 24 -10.74 -8.30 -18.97
N LYS A 25 -10.20 -9.51 -19.11
CA LYS A 25 -9.02 -9.96 -18.36
C LYS A 25 -7.82 -9.21 -18.95
N ASP A 26 -7.63 -7.98 -18.51
CA ASP A 26 -6.48 -7.19 -18.88
C ASP A 26 -5.22 -7.88 -18.33
N ASN A 27 -4.33 -8.31 -19.22
CA ASN A 27 -2.99 -8.81 -18.87
C ASN A 27 -2.07 -7.64 -18.50
N THR A 28 -2.56 -6.77 -17.60
CA THR A 28 -1.83 -5.59 -17.14
C THR A 28 -0.89 -6.02 -16.03
N ARG A 29 0.41 -5.88 -16.28
CA ARG A 29 1.46 -6.10 -15.29
C ARG A 29 1.91 -4.77 -14.70
N VAL A 30 1.87 -4.65 -13.38
CA VAL A 30 2.40 -3.48 -12.66
C VAL A 30 3.87 -3.74 -12.32
N TRP A 31 4.77 -2.91 -12.82
CA TRP A 31 6.21 -3.04 -12.57
C TRP A 31 6.68 -2.23 -11.36
N ALA A 32 6.06 -1.08 -11.10
CA ALA A 32 6.43 -0.18 -10.02
C ALA A 32 5.25 0.74 -9.67
N VAL A 33 5.29 1.30 -8.47
CA VAL A 33 4.34 2.32 -7.99
C VAL A 33 5.11 3.42 -7.32
N ILE A 34 4.70 4.67 -7.57
CA ILE A 34 5.21 5.85 -6.88
C ILE A 34 4.03 6.48 -6.16
N ALA A 35 4.20 6.77 -4.88
CA ALA A 35 3.18 7.34 -4.03
C ALA A 35 3.71 8.59 -3.32
N TYR A 36 2.93 9.67 -3.37
CA TYR A 36 3.13 10.85 -2.55
C TYR A 36 2.07 10.81 -1.46
N VAL A 37 2.50 10.78 -0.20
CA VAL A 37 1.64 10.62 0.95
C VAL A 37 1.87 11.80 1.88
N HIS A 38 0.80 12.50 2.25
CA HIS A 38 0.87 13.53 3.29
C HIS A 38 0.99 12.88 4.67
N HIS A 39 1.60 13.60 5.61
CA HIS A 39 1.66 13.16 6.99
C HIS A 39 0.25 12.99 7.59
N GLY A 40 0.13 12.13 8.60
CA GLY A 40 -1.09 11.98 9.36
C GLY A 40 -1.39 13.21 10.21
N GLU A 41 -2.53 13.20 10.89
CA GLU A 41 -2.88 14.25 11.85
C GLU A 41 -1.73 14.52 12.84
N SER A 42 -1.30 15.78 12.93
CA SER A 42 -0.19 16.21 13.76
C SER A 42 -0.59 17.42 14.59
N VAL A 43 0.08 17.58 15.73
CA VAL A 43 -0.01 18.84 16.47
C VAL A 43 0.61 19.94 15.61
N PRO A 44 -0.02 21.13 15.52
CA PRO A 44 0.54 22.24 14.77
C PRO A 44 1.94 22.61 15.26
N GLU A 45 2.80 23.00 14.33
CA GLU A 45 4.09 23.60 14.67
C GLU A 45 3.85 24.93 15.40
N LEU A 46 4.51 25.10 16.54
CA LEU A 46 4.55 26.36 17.28
C LEU A 46 6.01 26.79 17.39
N THR A 47 6.26 28.08 17.59
CA THR A 47 7.62 28.64 17.71
C THR A 47 8.49 27.96 18.77
N THR A 48 7.89 27.23 19.72
CA THR A 48 8.56 26.51 20.82
C THR A 48 8.45 24.99 20.73
N ARG A 49 7.75 24.43 19.73
CA ARG A 49 7.51 22.99 19.63
C ARG A 49 7.40 22.53 18.16
N PRO A 50 8.18 21.51 17.74
CA PRO A 50 8.06 20.95 16.40
C PRO A 50 6.67 20.30 16.21
N ALA A 51 6.22 20.21 14.96
CA ALA A 51 5.02 19.44 14.63
C ALA A 51 5.25 17.95 14.93
N VAL A 52 4.49 17.40 15.87
CA VAL A 52 4.57 15.99 16.29
C VAL A 52 3.35 15.24 15.83
N LEU A 53 3.55 14.02 15.32
CA LEU A 53 2.47 13.13 14.91
C LEU A 53 1.60 12.75 16.12
N THR A 54 0.28 12.85 15.99
CA THR A 54 -0.64 12.39 17.04
C THR A 54 -0.79 10.87 16.97
N PRO A 55 -1.22 10.21 18.06
CA PRO A 55 -1.56 8.78 18.01
C PRO A 55 -2.64 8.45 16.96
N GLU A 56 -3.63 9.32 16.78
CA GLU A 56 -4.66 9.16 15.75
C GLU A 56 -4.09 9.35 14.34
N GLY A 57 -3.19 10.32 14.12
CA GLY A 57 -2.45 10.48 12.89
C GLY A 57 -1.61 9.24 12.55
N ALA A 58 -0.95 8.63 13.54
CA ALA A 58 -0.24 7.38 13.35
C ALA A 58 -1.19 6.24 12.94
N GLN A 59 -2.36 6.12 13.57
CA GLN A 59 -3.37 5.12 13.17
C GLN A 59 -3.90 5.37 11.74
N GLN A 60 -4.11 6.62 11.34
CA GLN A 60 -4.50 6.96 9.98
C GLN A 60 -3.45 6.49 8.97
N MET A 61 -2.17 6.75 9.25
CA MET A 61 -1.06 6.33 8.38
C MET A 61 -0.93 4.81 8.32
N ALA A 62 -1.05 4.11 9.46
CA ALA A 62 -1.04 2.65 9.48
C ALA A 62 -2.20 2.05 8.66
N ARG A 63 -3.41 2.60 8.76
CA ARG A 63 -4.55 2.17 7.93
C ARG A 63 -4.32 2.46 6.44
N GLN A 64 -3.73 3.61 6.09
CA GLN A 64 -3.35 3.90 4.71
C GLN A 64 -2.30 2.93 4.18
N GLY A 65 -1.28 2.60 4.98
CA GLY A 65 -0.28 1.59 4.63
C GLY A 65 -0.89 0.22 4.38
N ALA A 66 -1.83 -0.20 5.23
CA ALA A 66 -2.55 -1.47 5.06
C ALA A 66 -3.45 -1.46 3.80
N ALA A 67 -4.08 -0.33 3.48
CA ALA A 67 -4.84 -0.18 2.24
C ALA A 67 -3.93 -0.18 1.00
N PHE A 68 -2.73 0.40 1.10
CA PHE A 68 -1.73 0.34 0.04
C PHE A 68 -1.25 -1.10 -0.17
N ARG A 69 -0.96 -1.81 0.93
CA ARG A 69 -0.61 -3.23 0.92
C ARG A 69 -1.67 -4.07 0.23
N SER A 70 -2.95 -3.94 0.61
CA SER A 70 -4.02 -4.78 0.05
C SER A 70 -4.20 -4.61 -1.46
N ARG A 71 -3.83 -3.45 -2.00
CA ARG A 71 -3.89 -3.16 -3.44
C ARG A 71 -2.67 -3.66 -4.21
N TYR A 72 -1.47 -3.43 -3.69
CA TYR A 72 -0.20 -3.57 -4.41
C TYR A 72 0.67 -4.76 -3.96
N LEU A 73 0.43 -5.27 -2.75
CA LEU A 73 1.08 -6.43 -2.14
C LEU A 73 0.03 -7.49 -1.82
N ASN A 74 -0.60 -7.99 -2.89
CA ASN A 74 -1.58 -9.07 -2.79
C ASN A 74 -1.12 -10.23 -3.67
N GLU A 75 -1.48 -11.44 -3.29
CA GLU A 75 -1.22 -12.62 -4.10
C GLU A 75 -2.09 -12.58 -5.36
N THR A 76 -1.56 -12.01 -6.46
CA THR A 76 -1.89 -12.58 -7.78
C THR A 76 -1.04 -13.82 -7.93
N SER A 77 -1.45 -14.89 -7.28
CA SER A 77 -1.01 -16.22 -7.68
C SER A 77 -1.28 -16.35 -9.17
N SER A 78 -0.22 -16.50 -9.93
CA SER A 78 -0.18 -16.91 -11.33
C SER A 78 -0.69 -18.35 -11.48
N SER A 79 -1.92 -18.61 -11.03
CA SER A 79 -2.65 -19.86 -11.18
C SER A 79 -4.14 -19.54 -11.13
N GLY A 80 -4.89 -19.91 -12.17
CA GLY A 80 -6.28 -19.54 -12.37
C GLY A 80 -7.25 -19.96 -11.26
N GLY A 81 -7.32 -19.18 -10.19
CA GLY A 81 -8.33 -19.30 -9.14
C GLY A 81 -9.03 -17.96 -8.93
N ASN A 82 -10.36 -17.95 -9.06
CA ASN A 82 -11.24 -16.84 -8.74
C ASN A 82 -11.03 -16.40 -7.27
N SER A 83 -10.14 -15.44 -7.02
CA SER A 83 -10.20 -14.66 -5.79
C SER A 83 -11.12 -13.46 -6.05
N THR A 84 -12.42 -13.71 -5.98
CA THR A 84 -13.50 -12.71 -6.05
C THR A 84 -13.56 -11.93 -4.74
N THR A 85 -12.55 -11.10 -4.48
CA THR A 85 -12.73 -9.95 -3.59
C THR A 85 -13.01 -8.74 -4.46
N ASN A 86 -14.24 -8.25 -4.39
CA ASN A 86 -14.71 -6.99 -4.97
C ASN A 86 -13.96 -5.80 -4.34
N SER A 87 -12.67 -5.64 -4.67
CA SER A 87 -11.91 -4.43 -4.42
C SER A 87 -11.74 -3.72 -5.75
N THR A 88 -12.07 -2.44 -5.79
CA THR A 88 -11.80 -1.53 -6.90
C THR A 88 -10.29 -1.53 -7.22
N GLY A 89 -9.88 -2.46 -8.10
CA GLY A 89 -8.58 -2.51 -8.77
C GLY A 89 -7.41 -3.04 -7.94
N LEU A 90 -7.37 -4.35 -7.68
CA LEU A 90 -6.12 -5.03 -7.34
C LEU A 90 -5.08 -4.75 -8.45
N ALA A 91 -3.88 -4.36 -8.06
CA ALA A 91 -2.82 -3.96 -8.97
C ALA A 91 -1.45 -4.40 -8.44
N PRO A 92 -1.26 -5.70 -8.15
CA PRO A 92 -0.08 -6.17 -7.46
C PRO A 92 1.19 -5.90 -8.26
N ILE A 93 2.22 -5.42 -7.56
CA ILE A 93 3.53 -5.16 -8.13
C ILE A 93 4.19 -6.51 -8.40
N TYR A 94 4.65 -6.67 -9.64
CA TYR A 94 5.32 -7.88 -10.06
C TYR A 94 6.61 -8.11 -9.25
N ASP A 95 6.81 -9.35 -8.79
CA ASP A 95 8.03 -9.79 -8.09
C ASP A 95 8.32 -9.02 -6.78
N MET A 96 7.29 -8.59 -6.04
CA MET A 96 7.45 -8.00 -4.72
C MET A 96 7.17 -9.02 -3.62
N GLN A 97 8.05 -9.11 -2.62
CA GLN A 97 7.85 -10.00 -1.47
C GLN A 97 6.68 -9.49 -0.61
N LEU A 98 5.75 -10.39 -0.29
CA LEU A 98 4.52 -10.07 0.42
C LEU A 98 4.79 -9.87 1.91
N ALA A 99 5.34 -10.89 2.57
CA ALA A 99 5.53 -10.88 4.03
C ALA A 99 6.92 -10.39 4.43
N ALA A 100 7.96 -10.92 3.81
CA ALA A 100 9.33 -10.48 4.02
C ALA A 100 9.63 -9.13 3.35
N LEU A 101 10.32 -8.26 4.07
CA LEU A 101 10.72 -6.94 3.61
C LEU A 101 12.01 -7.02 2.79
N ASP A 102 11.97 -6.51 1.57
CA ASP A 102 13.16 -6.36 0.72
C ASP A 102 13.48 -4.87 0.51
N ASN A 103 14.49 -4.38 1.24
CA ASN A 103 14.97 -3.00 1.16
C ASN A 103 15.61 -2.64 -0.20
N SER A 104 15.86 -3.60 -1.09
CA SER A 104 16.32 -3.32 -2.46
C SER A 104 15.18 -2.96 -3.41
N LYS A 105 13.93 -3.33 -3.09
CA LYS A 105 12.73 -3.08 -3.89
C LYS A 105 11.83 -1.98 -3.34
N LEU A 106 12.15 -1.46 -2.14
CA LEU A 106 11.41 -0.39 -1.48
C LEU A 106 12.32 0.82 -1.24
N THR A 107 11.92 1.99 -1.75
CA THR A 107 12.53 3.28 -1.40
C THR A 107 11.50 4.17 -0.75
N VAL A 108 11.80 4.65 0.45
CA VAL A 108 10.93 5.58 1.21
C VAL A 108 11.73 6.81 1.58
N MET A 109 11.15 7.97 1.33
CA MET A 109 11.71 9.26 1.69
C MET A 109 10.68 10.02 2.52
N ALA A 110 11.13 10.68 3.58
CA ALA A 110 10.32 11.60 4.37
C ALA A 110 11.03 12.95 4.51
N ALA A 111 10.25 14.02 4.64
CA ALA A 111 10.80 15.30 5.09
C ALA A 111 11.38 15.17 6.50
N GLU A 112 12.30 16.07 6.86
CA GLU A 112 13.00 16.04 8.15
C GLU A 112 12.12 16.36 9.37
N GLU A 113 10.91 16.85 9.13
CA GLU A 113 9.92 17.13 10.18
C GLU A 113 9.50 15.85 10.92
N GLU A 114 9.38 15.94 12.25
CA GLU A 114 9.03 14.80 13.11
C GLU A 114 7.69 14.16 12.72
N ALA A 115 6.67 14.97 12.43
CA ALA A 115 5.38 14.49 11.93
C ALA A 115 5.51 13.69 10.62
N SER A 116 6.39 14.12 9.71
CA SER A 116 6.65 13.46 8.43
C SER A 116 7.38 12.11 8.62
N VAL A 117 8.45 12.10 9.42
CA VAL A 117 9.20 10.87 9.75
C VAL A 117 8.31 9.86 10.47
N GLY A 118 7.57 10.29 11.50
CA GLY A 118 6.66 9.44 12.25
C GLY A 118 5.55 8.86 11.36
N SER A 119 5.04 9.67 10.43
CA SER A 119 3.98 9.24 9.51
C SER A 119 4.48 8.17 8.56
N ALA A 120 5.69 8.34 8.03
CA ALA A 120 6.31 7.34 7.16
C ALA A 120 6.51 6.01 7.89
N LEU A 121 6.98 6.03 9.15
CA LEU A 121 7.14 4.83 9.96
C LEU A 121 5.79 4.14 10.23
N ALA A 122 4.75 4.89 10.61
CA ALA A 122 3.42 4.35 10.84
C ALA A 122 2.79 3.77 9.56
N PHE A 123 2.95 4.46 8.42
CA PHE A 123 2.56 3.94 7.11
C PHE A 123 3.27 2.62 6.79
N LEU A 124 4.59 2.57 7.04
CA LEU A 124 5.39 1.38 6.81
C LEU A 124 4.97 0.20 7.69
N GLN A 125 4.54 0.44 8.93
CA GLN A 125 3.96 -0.59 9.80
C GLN A 125 2.65 -1.16 9.22
N GLY A 126 1.85 -0.34 8.54
CA GLY A 126 0.69 -0.83 7.79
C GLY A 126 1.07 -1.59 6.51
N LEU A 127 2.11 -1.12 5.81
CA LEU A 127 2.56 -1.69 4.54
C LEU A 127 3.25 -3.06 4.71
N TYR A 128 4.10 -3.18 5.73
CA TYR A 128 4.81 -4.39 6.16
C TYR A 128 4.55 -4.61 7.66
N PRO A 129 3.41 -5.20 8.02
CA PRO A 129 3.10 -5.49 9.42
C PRO A 129 4.04 -6.55 10.01
N PRO A 130 4.15 -6.64 11.35
CA PRO A 130 4.95 -7.66 12.01
C PRO A 130 4.51 -9.08 11.60
N VAL A 131 5.48 -9.88 11.17
CA VAL A 131 5.29 -11.29 10.79
C VAL A 131 6.46 -12.11 11.31
N THR A 132 6.17 -13.17 12.05
CA THR A 132 7.18 -14.09 12.56
C THR A 132 7.62 -15.06 11.46
N GLN A 133 8.86 -15.52 11.53
CA GLN A 133 9.44 -16.54 10.65
C GLN A 133 9.41 -16.17 9.16
N GLU A 134 9.50 -14.86 8.86
CA GLU A 134 9.51 -14.32 7.51
C GLU A 134 10.77 -13.51 7.30
N TYR A 135 11.61 -13.97 6.37
CA TYR A 135 12.93 -13.42 6.12
C TYR A 135 13.14 -13.22 4.63
N SER A 136 13.73 -12.09 4.25
CA SER A 136 13.94 -11.81 2.83
C SER A 136 14.96 -12.77 2.25
N ILE A 137 14.57 -13.53 1.21
CA ILE A 137 15.43 -14.48 0.51
C ILE A 137 16.70 -13.78 0.01
N LEU A 138 16.55 -12.56 -0.51
CA LEU A 138 17.68 -11.76 -1.01
C LEU A 138 18.58 -11.22 0.10
N ALA A 139 18.09 -11.15 1.35
CA ALA A 139 18.89 -10.78 2.50
C ALA A 139 19.58 -11.97 3.18
N GLY A 140 19.33 -13.21 2.73
CA GLY A 140 19.88 -14.44 3.31
C GLY A 140 18.84 -15.43 3.83
N GLY A 141 17.54 -15.12 3.72
CA GLY A 141 16.46 -16.02 4.15
C GLY A 141 16.59 -16.45 5.61
N ASP A 142 16.34 -17.72 5.91
CA ASP A 142 16.43 -18.28 7.26
C ASP A 142 17.83 -18.18 7.88
N GLU A 143 18.89 -18.06 7.06
CA GLU A 143 20.28 -17.98 7.55
C GLU A 143 20.49 -16.77 8.47
N ILE A 144 19.81 -15.65 8.21
CA ILE A 144 19.94 -14.45 9.05
C ILE A 144 19.27 -14.59 10.41
N ALA A 145 18.33 -15.52 10.53
CA ALA A 145 17.59 -15.78 11.75
C ALA A 145 18.25 -16.86 12.61
N HIS A 146 19.22 -17.60 12.06
CA HIS A 146 19.88 -18.67 12.78
C HIS A 146 20.81 -18.17 13.88
N ASN A 147 20.46 -18.52 15.12
CA ASN A 147 21.29 -18.41 16.30
C ASN A 147 21.90 -19.78 16.63
N PHE A 148 23.12 -20.00 16.16
CA PHE A 148 23.87 -21.24 16.38
C PHE A 148 24.28 -21.50 17.84
N ALA A 149 24.09 -20.52 18.74
CA ALA A 149 24.36 -20.68 20.17
C ALA A 149 23.16 -21.26 20.95
N ARG A 150 21.96 -21.32 20.35
CA ARG A 150 20.77 -21.96 20.94
C ARG A 150 20.63 -23.41 20.47
N ASN A 151 20.56 -24.35 21.40
CA ASN A 151 20.40 -25.79 21.18
C ASN A 151 18.99 -26.22 20.70
N SER A 152 18.11 -25.28 20.38
CA SER A 152 16.70 -25.48 20.02
C SER A 152 16.34 -24.67 18.78
N SER A 153 15.69 -25.27 17.78
CA SER A 153 15.13 -24.72 16.50
C SER A 153 15.92 -23.67 15.71
N GLY A 154 17.03 -23.13 16.21
CA GLY A 154 17.93 -22.17 15.57
C GLY A 154 17.37 -20.77 15.35
N LEU A 155 16.10 -20.61 14.97
CA LEU A 155 15.60 -19.35 14.41
C LEU A 155 15.19 -18.33 15.48
N VAL A 156 15.53 -17.07 15.25
CA VAL A 156 15.20 -15.92 16.10
C VAL A 156 14.47 -14.89 15.26
N ASP A 157 13.25 -14.55 15.67
CA ASP A 157 12.45 -13.51 15.03
C ASP A 157 12.97 -12.11 15.31
N TYR A 158 12.62 -11.17 14.43
CA TYR A 158 12.76 -9.75 14.73
C TYR A 158 11.94 -9.35 15.98
N PRO A 159 12.34 -8.30 16.71
CA PRO A 159 11.57 -7.76 17.82
C PRO A 159 10.15 -7.31 17.42
N LEU A 160 9.33 -6.92 18.40
CA LEU A 160 7.96 -6.43 18.20
C LEU A 160 7.05 -7.42 17.43
N GLY A 161 7.27 -8.72 17.64
CA GLY A 161 6.48 -9.78 16.99
C GLY A 161 6.85 -9.99 15.51
N GLY A 162 8.13 -9.82 15.15
CA GLY A 162 8.60 -9.99 13.77
C GLY A 162 8.53 -8.71 12.94
N TYR A 163 8.57 -7.53 13.57
CA TYR A 163 8.59 -6.27 12.82
C TYR A 163 9.93 -6.08 12.11
N GLN A 164 9.89 -6.03 10.79
CA GLN A 164 11.05 -5.79 9.95
C GLN A 164 11.26 -4.28 9.79
N TYR A 165 12.49 -3.84 9.55
CA TYR A 165 12.85 -2.41 9.58
C TYR A 165 13.13 -1.87 8.16
N PRO A 166 12.17 -1.16 7.53
CA PRO A 166 12.39 -0.55 6.23
C PRO A 166 13.38 0.60 6.30
N LYS A 167 14.17 0.73 5.25
CA LYS A 167 15.09 1.86 5.07
C LYS A 167 14.29 3.13 4.78
N LEU A 168 14.29 4.04 5.74
CA LEU A 168 13.74 5.38 5.58
C LEU A 168 14.87 6.38 5.31
N GLN A 169 14.76 7.13 4.23
CA GLN A 169 15.67 8.22 3.90
C GLN A 169 15.07 9.54 4.35
N VAL A 170 15.87 10.33 5.07
CA VAL A 170 15.49 11.67 5.52
C VAL A 170 16.57 12.62 5.01
N PRO A 171 16.44 13.13 3.77
CA PRO A 171 17.41 14.09 3.25
C PRO A 171 17.37 15.36 4.11
N ALA A 172 18.54 15.80 4.57
CA ALA A 172 18.65 17.05 5.32
C ALA A 172 18.35 18.24 4.39
N THR A 173 17.62 19.25 4.87
CA THR A 173 17.30 20.45 4.10
C THR A 173 18.51 21.37 3.84
N SER A 174 19.70 21.02 4.35
CA SER A 174 20.91 21.83 4.25
C SER A 174 21.71 21.70 2.95
N ASP A 175 21.28 20.88 1.97
CA ASP A 175 21.81 20.93 0.60
C ASP A 175 21.16 22.06 -0.23
N ARG A 176 21.24 23.29 0.29
CA ARG A 176 20.94 24.53 -0.45
C ARG A 176 22.20 25.27 -0.89
N ASN A 177 23.37 24.63 -0.80
CA ASN A 177 24.65 25.24 -1.14
C ASN A 177 25.59 24.27 -1.89
N SER A 178 25.06 23.57 -2.89
CA SER A 178 25.88 22.95 -3.93
C SER A 178 26.42 24.06 -4.86
N PRO A 179 27.75 24.20 -5.05
CA PRO A 179 28.30 25.24 -5.92
C PRO A 179 27.94 24.96 -7.38
N ARG A 180 27.44 26.01 -8.06
CA ARG A 180 27.38 26.07 -9.53
C ARG A 180 28.77 26.32 -10.10
#